data_AF-A0A4Q5SSY9-F1
#
_entry.id   AF-A0A4Q5SSY9-F1
#
_cell.length_a   1.000
_cell.length_b   1.000
_cell.length_c   1.000
_cell.angle_alpha   90.00
_cell.angle_beta   90.00
_cell.angle_gamma   90.00
#
_symmetry.space_group_name_H-M   'P 1'
#
loop_
_entity.id
_entity.type
_entity.pdbx_description
1 polymer ?
#
loop_
_entity_poly.entity_id
_entity_poly.type
_entity_poly.pdbx_seq_one_letter_code
_entity_poly.pdbx_strand_id
1 'polypeptide(L)'
;HPCEMCHWQRWPHYAAVVLAALAFAQPRPVRPLVLLAAMAIFASGAIGLFHAGVEYGWWEGLTRCATTSLATSGADLMRDIMATPLIRCDVAQWTLFGISLAGFNALFSIGGAAVIGWLWTKRSH
;
A
#
# COMPACT_ATOMS: atom_id res chain seq x y z
N HIS A 1 6.75 -11.43 -8.00
CA HIS A 1 6.81 -10.00 -8.41
C HIS A 1 5.61 -9.26 -7.80
N PRO A 2 5.75 -7.99 -7.36
CA PRO A 2 4.64 -7.23 -6.80
C PRO A 2 3.63 -6.83 -7.90
N CYS A 3 2.34 -6.90 -7.57
CA CYS A 3 1.28 -6.37 -8.42
C CYS A 3 1.17 -4.84 -8.32
N GLU A 4 0.32 -4.23 -9.13
CA GLU A 4 0.09 -2.77 -9.12
C GLU A 4 -0.36 -2.25 -7.74
N MET A 5 -1.33 -2.90 -7.11
CA MET A 5 -1.81 -2.49 -5.78
C MET A 5 -0.73 -2.65 -4.70
N CYS A 6 0.18 -3.62 -4.84
CA CYS A 6 1.38 -3.71 -3.98
C CYS A 6 2.31 -2.51 -4.16
N HIS A 7 2.41 -1.94 -5.36
CA HIS A 7 3.16 -0.70 -5.57
C HIS A 7 2.46 0.50 -4.92
N TRP A 8 1.13 0.57 -4.96
CA TRP A 8 0.37 1.63 -4.29
C TRP A 8 0.63 1.66 -2.78
N GLN A 9 0.78 0.50 -2.14
CA GLN A 9 1.12 0.43 -0.70
C GLN A 9 2.54 0.95 -0.41
N ARG A 10 3.47 0.84 -1.36
CA ARG A 10 4.88 1.23 -1.17
C ARG A 10 5.10 2.74 -1.21
N TRP A 11 4.37 3.46 -2.06
CA TRP A 11 4.54 4.92 -2.20
C TRP A 11 4.35 5.69 -0.89
N PRO A 12 3.28 5.45 -0.10
CA PRO A 12 3.13 6.11 1.19
C PRO A 12 4.18 5.67 2.22
N HIS A 13 4.66 4.41 2.16
CA HIS A 13 5.77 3.97 3.01
C HIS A 13 7.07 4.72 2.69
N TYR A 14 7.40 4.91 1.41
CA TYR A 14 8.58 5.69 1.02
C TYR A 14 8.46 7.14 1.48
N ALA A 15 7.29 7.75 1.34
CA ALA A 15 7.03 9.08 1.88
C ALA A 15 7.21 9.12 3.41
N ALA A 16 6.69 8.12 4.13
CA ALA A 16 6.84 8.01 5.58
C ALA A 16 8.31 7.88 6.01
N VAL A 17 9.10 7.08 5.29
CA VAL A 17 10.54 6.92 5.56
C VAL A 17 11.29 8.24 5.39
N VAL A 18 11.01 8.98 4.31
CA VAL A 18 11.62 10.30 4.09
C VAL A 18 11.22 11.29 5.19
N LEU A 19 9.93 11.34 5.55
CA LEU A 19 9.44 12.21 6.61
C LEU A 19 10.03 11.86 7.99
N ALA A 20 10.14 10.57 8.30
CA ALA A 20 10.77 10.10 9.53
C ALA A 20 12.26 10.44 9.56
N ALA A 21 12.99 10.20 8.47
CA ALA A 21 14.41 10.55 8.37
C ALA A 21 14.64 12.06 8.55
N LEU A 22 13.80 12.89 7.93
CA LEU A 22 13.83 14.34 8.12
C LEU A 22 13.53 14.73 9.57
N ALA A 23 12.59 14.06 10.25
CA ALA A 23 12.31 14.31 11.66
C ALA A 23 13.50 13.96 12.57
N PHE A 24 14.24 12.89 12.27
CA PHE A 24 15.43 12.46 13.03
C PHE A 24 16.67 13.30 12.74
N ALA A 25 16.80 13.90 11.56
CA ALA A 25 17.94 14.74 11.20
C ALA A 25 17.97 16.10 11.92
N GLN A 26 16.89 16.47 12.63
CA GLN A 26 16.76 17.77 13.27
C GLN A 26 17.26 17.73 14.73
N PRO A 27 17.96 18.78 15.21
CA PRO A 27 18.48 18.83 16.59
C PRO A 27 17.39 18.80 17.67
N ARG A 28 16.15 19.16 17.29
CA ARG A 28 14.96 19.12 18.14
C ARG A 28 13.89 18.28 17.46
N PRO A 29 13.08 17.52 18.23
CA PRO A 29 12.03 16.69 17.66
C PRO A 29 11.00 17.54 16.92
N VAL A 30 10.92 17.38 15.60
CA VAL A 30 9.93 18.07 14.77
C VAL A 30 8.63 17.28 14.78
N ARG A 31 7.88 17.55 15.84
CA ARG A 31 6.54 17.05 16.13
C ARG A 31 5.62 16.91 14.87
N PRO A 32 5.41 17.94 14.02
CA PRO A 32 4.53 17.80 12.86
C PRO A 32 5.03 16.79 11.80
N LEU A 33 6.35 16.62 11.63
CA LEU A 33 6.90 15.63 10.69
C LEU A 33 6.60 14.20 11.12
N VAL A 34 6.60 13.93 12.44
CA VAL A 34 6.23 12.62 12.98
C VAL A 34 4.76 12.31 12.73
N LEU A 35 3.87 13.29 12.88
CA LEU A 35 2.46 13.12 12.53
C LEU A 35 2.26 12.89 11.03
N LEU A 36 2.95 13.65 10.18
CA LEU A 36 2.90 13.46 8.73
C LEU A 36 3.37 12.05 8.34
N ALA A 37 4.45 11.56 8.95
CA ALA A 37 4.93 10.19 8.74
C ALA A 37 3.89 9.16 9.19
N ALA A 38 3.25 9.37 10.35
CA ALA A 38 2.19 8.48 10.84
C ALA A 38 0.97 8.46 9.91
N MET A 39 0.55 9.60 9.37
CA MET A 39 -0.54 9.68 8.40
C MET A 39 -0.19 8.98 7.09
N ALA A 40 1.06 9.09 6.62
CA ALA A 40 1.52 8.37 5.43
C ALA A 40 1.53 6.84 5.64
N ILE A 41 1.95 6.37 6.82
CA ILE A 41 1.85 4.96 7.20
C ILE A 41 0.38 4.52 7.24
N PHE A 42 -0.49 5.30 7.88
CA PHE A 42 -1.92 5.01 7.94
C PHE A 42 -2.54 4.90 6.54
N ALA A 43 -2.20 5.81 5.62
CA ALA A 43 -2.64 5.76 4.24
C ALA A 43 -2.19 4.47 3.54
N SER A 44 -0.95 4.02 3.75
CA SER A 44 -0.52 2.70 3.24
C SER A 44 -1.35 1.56 3.81
N GLY A 45 -1.63 1.60 5.12
CA GLY A 45 -2.44 0.60 5.78
C GLY A 45 -3.88 0.55 5.25
N ALA A 46 -4.48 1.70 4.96
CA ALA A 46 -5.81 1.80 4.35
C ALA A 46 -5.83 1.21 2.93
N ILE A 47 -4.79 1.47 2.12
CA ILE A 47 -4.63 0.83 0.80
C ILE A 47 -4.41 -0.69 0.96
N GLY A 48 -3.66 -1.11 1.97
CA GLY A 48 -3.47 -2.51 2.34
C GLY A 48 -4.79 -3.21 2.66
N LEU A 49 -5.65 -2.57 3.45
CA LEU A 49 -6.97 -3.07 3.80
C LEU A 49 -7.86 -3.19 2.55
N PHE A 50 -7.84 -2.16 1.69
CA PHE A 50 -8.53 -2.20 0.41
C PHE A 50 -8.09 -3.39 -0.43
N HIS A 51 -6.78 -3.57 -0.61
CA HIS A 51 -6.21 -4.66 -1.40
C HIS A 51 -6.54 -6.05 -0.80
N ALA A 52 -6.41 -6.20 0.51
CA ALA A 52 -6.79 -7.45 1.19
C ALA A 52 -8.27 -7.78 1.02
N GLY A 53 -9.16 -6.77 1.08
CA GLY A 53 -10.58 -6.98 0.81
C GLY A 53 -10.87 -7.36 -0.64
N VAL A 54 -10.08 -6.90 -1.62
CA VAL A 54 -10.17 -7.40 -3.01
C VAL A 54 -9.73 -8.88 -3.05
N GLU A 55 -8.62 -9.23 -2.41
CA GLU A 55 -8.11 -10.61 -2.36
C GLU A 55 -9.07 -11.57 -1.65
N TYR A 56 -9.82 -11.10 -0.64
CA TYR A 56 -10.84 -11.87 0.07
C TYR A 56 -12.22 -11.84 -0.60
N GLY A 57 -12.38 -11.09 -1.69
CA GLY A 57 -13.65 -10.97 -2.41
C GLY A 57 -14.72 -10.16 -1.66
N TRP A 58 -14.33 -9.28 -0.74
CA TRP A 58 -15.26 -8.35 -0.07
C TRP A 58 -15.78 -7.27 -1.03
N TRP A 59 -14.97 -6.88 -2.02
CA TRP A 59 -15.31 -5.92 -3.07
C TRP A 59 -14.47 -6.12 -4.32
N GLU A 60 -14.91 -5.57 -5.45
CA GLU A 60 -14.14 -5.59 -6.70
C GLU A 60 -12.91 -4.68 -6.64
N GLY A 61 -11.81 -5.10 -7.26
CA GLY A 61 -10.62 -4.27 -7.43
C GLY A 61 -10.84 -3.15 -8.44
N LEU A 62 -10.27 -1.98 -8.16
CA LEU A 62 -10.30 -0.82 -9.07
C LEU A 62 -9.50 -1.08 -10.37
N THR A 63 -8.44 -1.87 -10.26
CA THR A 63 -7.59 -2.27 -11.39
C THR A 63 -8.14 -3.58 -11.96
N ARG A 64 -9.14 -3.49 -12.83
CA ARG A 64 -9.39 -4.56 -13.80
C ARG A 64 -8.17 -4.61 -14.70
N CYS A 65 -7.72 -5.82 -15.07
CA CYS A 65 -6.62 -6.04 -16.01
C CYS A 65 -6.93 -5.40 -17.37
N ALA A 66 -6.77 -4.09 -17.48
CA ALA A 66 -6.85 -3.31 -18.71
C ALA A 66 -5.52 -2.60 -18.82
N THR A 67 -4.51 -3.32 -19.30
CA THR A 67 -3.39 -2.67 -19.98
C THR A 67 -3.99 -1.74 -21.03
N THR A 68 -3.62 -0.46 -21.00
CA THR A 68 -3.90 0.46 -22.11
C THR A 68 -3.17 -0.08 -23.34
N SER A 69 -3.85 -0.94 -24.07
CA SER A 69 -3.32 -1.52 -25.30
C SER A 69 -3.30 -0.44 -26.37
N LEU A 70 -2.12 -0.11 -26.89
CA LEU A 70 -1.97 0.65 -28.14
C LEU A 70 -2.19 -0.24 -29.38
N ALA A 71 -2.63 -1.50 -29.20
CA ALA A 71 -2.85 -2.42 -30.30
C ALA A 71 -3.87 -1.86 -31.29
N THR A 72 -3.43 -1.76 -32.54
CA THR A 72 -4.24 -1.31 -33.68
C THR A 72 -4.98 -2.48 -34.35
N SER A 73 -4.75 -3.73 -33.91
CA SER A 73 -5.41 -4.94 -34.40
C SER A 73 -5.66 -5.96 -33.27
N GLY A 74 -6.65 -6.84 -33.45
CA GLY A 74 -6.99 -7.88 -32.45
C GLY A 74 -5.90 -8.94 -32.23
N ALA A 75 -5.01 -9.15 -33.21
CA ALA A 75 -3.87 -10.06 -33.09
C ALA A 75 -2.76 -9.46 -32.24
N ASP A 76 -2.56 -8.13 -32.34
CA ASP A 76 -1.58 -7.41 -31.52
C ASP A 76 -2.07 -7.28 -30.07
N LEU A 77 -3.38 -7.10 -29.85
CA LEU A 77 -3.98 -7.14 -28.52
C LEU A 77 -3.69 -8.47 -27.80
N MET A 78 -3.86 -9.61 -28.50
CA MET A 78 -3.58 -10.91 -27.90
C MET A 78 -2.09 -11.16 -27.70
N ARG A 79 -1.21 -10.66 -28.57
CA ARG A 79 0.24 -10.70 -28.29
C ARG A 79 0.60 -9.88 -27.06
N ASP A 80 0.07 -8.67 -26.92
CA ASP A 80 0.38 -7.79 -25.79
C ASP A 80 -0.13 -8.37 -24.47
N ILE A 81 -1.32 -8.97 -24.48
CA ILE A 81 -1.88 -9.67 -23.31
C ILE A 81 -1.02 -10.89 -22.95
N MET A 82 -0.61 -11.70 -23.93
CA MET A 82 0.18 -12.93 -23.70
C MET A 82 1.66 -12.64 -23.35
N ALA A 83 2.19 -11.49 -23.76
CA ALA A 83 3.56 -11.08 -23.49
C ALA A 83 3.73 -10.41 -22.12
N THR A 84 2.65 -9.90 -21.52
CA THR A 84 2.70 -9.19 -20.24
C THR A 84 2.43 -10.18 -19.10
N PRO A 85 3.40 -10.51 -18.24
CA PRO A 85 3.13 -11.23 -17.00
C PRO A 85 2.30 -10.34 -16.07
N LEU A 86 0.98 -10.36 -16.23
CA LEU A 86 0.02 -9.67 -15.38
C LEU A 86 -0.09 -10.41 -14.05
N ILE A 87 0.67 -9.95 -13.04
CA ILE A 87 0.46 -10.39 -11.66
C ILE A 87 -0.89 -9.84 -11.20
N ARG A 88 -1.80 -10.76 -10.90
CA ARG A 88 -3.15 -10.47 -10.45
C ARG A 88 -3.15 -9.80 -9.07
N CYS A 89 -3.87 -8.68 -8.95
CA CYS A 89 -4.07 -7.98 -7.67
C CYS A 89 -5.24 -8.57 -6.85
N ASP A 90 -6.05 -9.44 -7.45
CA ASP A 90 -7.21 -10.06 -6.82
C ASP A 90 -6.91 -11.44 -6.22
N VAL A 91 -5.67 -11.92 -6.38
CA VAL A 91 -5.23 -13.20 -5.85
C VAL A 91 -4.06 -12.98 -4.91
N ALA A 92 -4.25 -13.34 -3.64
CA ALA A 92 -3.19 -13.30 -2.65
C ALA A 92 -2.03 -14.19 -3.08
N GLN A 93 -0.88 -13.58 -3.35
CA GLN A 93 0.33 -14.30 -3.76
C GLN A 93 0.97 -15.08 -2.60
N TRP A 94 0.68 -14.65 -1.38
CA TRP A 94 1.15 -15.28 -0.15
C TRP A 94 0.14 -15.04 0.96
N THR A 95 -0.08 -16.08 1.77
CA THR A 95 -0.93 -16.03 2.95
C THR A 95 -0.27 -16.75 4.12
N LEU A 96 -0.55 -16.27 5.33
CA LEU A 96 -0.14 -16.90 6.58
C LEU A 96 -1.26 -16.74 7.60
N PHE A 97 -1.65 -17.84 8.24
CA PHE A 97 -2.80 -17.88 9.16
C PHE A 97 -4.11 -17.33 8.54
N GLY A 98 -4.29 -17.50 7.22
CA GLY A 98 -5.45 -16.99 6.50
C GLY A 98 -5.41 -15.49 6.19
N ILE A 99 -4.31 -14.81 6.53
CA ILE A 99 -4.11 -13.38 6.26
C ILE A 99 -3.15 -13.24 5.09
N SER A 100 -3.52 -12.46 4.08
CA SER A 100 -2.67 -12.14 2.94
C SER A 100 -1.54 -11.17 3.32
N LEU A 101 -0.51 -11.08 2.47
CA LEU A 101 0.56 -10.09 2.66
C LEU A 101 0.00 -8.65 2.74
N ALA A 102 -0.99 -8.31 1.91
CA ALA A 102 -1.67 -7.03 1.95
C ALA A 102 -2.43 -6.82 3.28
N GLY A 103 -3.05 -7.88 3.80
CA GLY A 103 -3.70 -7.87 5.12
C GLY A 103 -2.71 -7.61 6.26
N PHE A 104 -1.54 -8.24 6.24
CA PHE A 104 -0.49 -7.94 7.22
C PHE A 104 0.00 -6.49 7.11
N ASN A 105 0.19 -5.97 5.89
CA ASN A 105 0.53 -4.56 5.70
C ASN A 105 -0.54 -3.65 6.32
N ALA A 106 -1.83 -3.94 6.10
CA ALA A 106 -2.93 -3.21 6.71
C ALA A 106 -2.84 -3.21 8.24
N LEU A 107 -2.67 -4.39 8.86
CA LEU A 107 -2.61 -4.55 10.30
C LEU A 107 -1.44 -3.78 10.92
N PHE A 108 -0.23 -3.96 10.39
CA PHE A 108 0.96 -3.32 10.96
C PHE A 108 0.97 -1.81 10.73
N SER A 109 0.58 -1.34 9.55
CA SER A 109 0.58 0.09 9.25
C SER A 109 -0.51 0.84 10.02
N ILE A 110 -1.75 0.32 10.05
CA ILE A 110 -2.84 0.94 10.82
C ILE A 110 -2.53 0.89 12.32
N GLY A 111 -2.11 -0.29 12.82
CA GLY A 111 -1.75 -0.45 14.23
C GLY A 111 -0.60 0.47 14.65
N GLY A 112 0.46 0.55 13.84
CA GLY A 112 1.59 1.45 14.08
C GLY A 112 1.18 2.92 14.10
N ALA A 113 0.38 3.37 13.12
CA ALA A 113 -0.10 4.74 13.07
C ALA A 113 -1.01 5.08 14.27
N ALA A 114 -1.87 4.15 14.69
CA ALA A 114 -2.72 4.32 15.87
C ALA A 114 -1.90 4.46 17.16
N VAL A 115 -0.85 3.64 17.34
CA VAL A 115 0.06 3.75 18.47
C VAL A 115 0.79 5.09 18.47
N ILE A 116 1.28 5.54 17.32
CA ILE A 116 1.94 6.85 17.21
C ILE A 116 0.96 7.99 17.57
N GLY A 117 -0.28 7.93 17.06
CA GLY A 117 -1.33 8.89 17.39
C GLY A 117 -1.67 8.90 18.89
N TRP A 118 -1.74 7.73 19.54
CA TRP A 118 -1.97 7.63 20.98
C TRP A 118 -0.81 8.18 21.80
N LEU A 119 0.44 7.91 21.42
CA LEU A 119 1.62 8.48 22.08
C LEU A 119 1.69 10.00 21.89
N TRP A 120 1.22 10.51 20.75
CA TRP A 120 1.14 11.93 20.49
C TRP A 120 0.18 12.64 21.47
N THR A 121 -1.03 12.11 21.66
CA THR A 121 -2.00 12.72 22.59
C THR A 121 -1.49 12.72 24.02
N LYS A 122 -0.79 11.65 24.45
CA LYS A 122 -0.16 11.54 25.77
C LYS A 122 0.98 12.55 26.03
N ARG A 123 1.70 13.00 24.99
CA ARG A 123 2.80 13.98 25.09
C ARG A 123 2.37 15.45 24.88
N SER A 124 1.09 15.65 24.54
CA SER A 124 0.49 16.97 24.31
C SER A 124 -0.12 17.55 25.59
N HIS A 125 -0.34 16.71 26.60
CA HIS A 125 -0.66 17.06 27.99
C HIS A 125 0.62 17.04 28.84
#